data_AF-C5LV48-F1
#
_entry.id   AF-C5LV48-F1
#
_cell.length_a   1.000
_cell.length_b   1.000
_cell.length_c   1.000
_cell.angle_alpha   90.00
_cell.angle_beta   90.00
_cell.angle_gamma   90.00
#
_symmetry.space_group_name_H-M   'P 1'
#
loop_
_entity.id
_entity.type
_entity.pdbx_description
1 polymer ?
#
loop_
_entity_poly.entity_id
_entity_poly.type
_entity_poly.pdbx_seq_one_letter_code
_entity_poly.pdbx_strand_id
1 'polypeptide(L)' 'AQKLALTSRAFHNETLALFTKFITDFFGYDRVLPMNSGVEAGETACKLIRRWGYEVKKIPKDKAVIVFAEDNFW' A
#
# COMPACT_ATOMS: atom_id res chain seq x y z
N ALA A 1 -27.51 -14.72 -14.68
CA ALA A 1 -26.27 -13.93 -14.54
C ALA A 1 -25.14 -14.86 -14.10
N GLN A 2 -23.89 -14.63 -14.53
CA GLN A 2 -22.72 -15.44 -14.13
C GLN A 2 -21.80 -14.63 -13.21
N LYS A 3 -21.12 -15.30 -12.28
CA LYS A 3 -20.14 -14.67 -11.38
C LYS A 3 -18.82 -14.44 -12.12
N LEU A 4 -18.36 -13.19 -12.15
CA LEU A 4 -17.07 -12.83 -12.75
C LEU A 4 -15.92 -13.26 -11.83
N ALA A 5 -14.87 -13.83 -12.42
CA ALA A 5 -13.68 -14.26 -11.68
C ALA A 5 -12.72 -13.10 -11.35
N LEU A 6 -12.68 -12.06 -12.19
CA LEU A 6 -11.78 -10.92 -12.05
C LEU A 6 -12.52 -9.62 -12.37
N THR A 7 -12.25 -8.58 -11.59
CA THR A 7 -12.78 -7.23 -11.82
C THR A 7 -11.64 -6.21 -11.75
N SER A 8 -11.70 -5.18 -12.58
CA SER A 8 -10.81 -4.03 -12.48
C SER A 8 -11.08 -3.27 -11.17
N ARG A 9 -10.06 -2.62 -10.60
CA ARG A 9 -10.22 -1.71 -9.44
C ARG A 9 -11.05 -0.45 -9.74
N ALA A 10 -11.42 -0.23 -11.00
CA ALA A 10 -12.42 0.77 -11.37
C ALA A 10 -13.83 0.44 -10.86
N PHE A 11 -14.09 -0.82 -10.48
CA PHE A 11 -15.37 -1.28 -9.94
C PHE A 11 -15.19 -1.85 -8.54
N HIS A 12 -16.24 -1.77 -7.72
CA HIS A 12 -16.28 -2.45 -6.44
C HIS A 12 -16.56 -3.95 -6.61
N ASN A 13 -15.95 -4.77 -5.76
CA ASN A 13 -16.26 -6.19 -5.64
C ASN A 13 -16.32 -6.60 -4.16
N GLU A 14 -17.13 -7.61 -3.87
CA GLU A 14 -17.42 -8.07 -2.50
C GLU A 14 -16.18 -8.67 -1.81
N THR A 15 -15.35 -9.40 -2.57
CA THR A 15 -14.17 -10.11 -2.04
C THR A 15 -13.14 -9.14 -1.46
N LEU A 16 -12.89 -8.02 -2.15
CA LEU A 16 -11.92 -7.02 -1.70
C LEU A 16 -12.33 -6.42 -0.35
N ALA A 17 -13.62 -6.12 -0.15
CA ALA A 17 -14.10 -5.54 1.11
C ALA A 17 -13.94 -6.50 2.30
N LEU A 18 -14.24 -7.79 2.10
CA LEU A 18 -14.04 -8.82 3.12
C LEU A 18 -12.56 -9.00 3.46
N PHE A 19 -11.72 -9.07 2.42
CA PHE A 19 -10.26 -9.17 2.58
C PHE A 19 -9.68 -7.98 3.33
N THR A 20 -10.02 -6.74 2.93
CA THR A 20 -9.43 -5.56 3.55
C THR A 20 -9.84 -5.42 5.00
N LYS A 21 -11.08 -5.75 5.38
CA LYS A 21 -11.51 -5.80 6.78
C LYS A 21 -10.75 -6.87 7.57
N PHE A 22 -10.71 -8.10 7.05
CA PHE A 22 -10.03 -9.20 7.72
C PHE A 22 -8.56 -8.88 8.04
N ILE A 23 -7.80 -8.41 7.05
CA ILE A 23 -6.36 -8.19 7.21
C ILE A 23 -6.04 -6.98 8.10
N THR A 24 -6.87 -5.93 8.06
CA THR A 24 -6.71 -4.75 8.93
C THR A 24 -7.01 -5.08 10.38
N ASP A 25 -8.11 -5.81 10.64
CA ASP A 25 -8.45 -6.28 11.99
C ASP A 25 -7.39 -7.25 12.54
N PHE A 26 -6.87 -8.15 11.69
CA PHE A 26 -5.90 -9.17 12.11
C PHE A 26 -4.54 -8.58 12.52
N PHE A 27 -4.02 -7.60 11.75
CA PHE A 27 -2.73 -6.97 12.05
C PHE A 27 -2.82 -5.67 12.85
N GLY A 28 -4.04 -5.16 13.11
CA GLY A 28 -4.26 -3.93 13.88
C GLY A 28 -3.88 -2.64 13.14
N TYR A 29 -4.09 -2.58 11.82
CA TYR A 29 -3.87 -1.37 11.00
C TYR A 29 -5.20 -0.75 10.54
N ASP A 30 -5.27 0.57 10.38
CA ASP A 30 -6.51 1.24 9.95
C ASP A 30 -6.88 1.01 8.47
N ARG A 31 -5.88 0.74 7.62
CA ARG A 31 -6.01 0.67 6.16
C ARG A 31 -5.01 -0.32 5.57
N VAL A 32 -5.36 -0.86 4.41
CA VAL A 32 -4.49 -1.71 3.58
C VAL A 32 -4.55 -1.25 2.12
N LEU A 33 -3.42 -1.34 1.42
CA LEU A 33 -3.32 -1.08 -0.02
C LEU A 33 -2.73 -2.32 -0.71
N PRO A 34 -3.56 -3.24 -1.24
CA PRO A 34 -3.08 -4.48 -1.84
C PRO A 34 -2.40 -4.24 -3.20
N MET A 35 -1.30 -4.95 -3.41
CA MET A 35 -0.47 -4.99 -4.63
C MET A 35 -0.21 -6.44 -5.04
N ASN A 36 0.41 -6.67 -6.21
CA ASN A 36 0.58 -8.00 -6.78
C ASN A 36 1.91 -8.65 -6.37
N SER A 37 2.99 -7.87 -6.25
CA SER A 37 4.33 -8.36 -5.93
C SER A 37 4.97 -7.65 -4.72
N GLY A 38 6.04 -8.24 -4.18
CA GLY A 38 6.83 -7.63 -3.11
C GLY A 38 7.48 -6.31 -3.54
N VAL A 39 8.03 -6.26 -4.75
CA VAL A 39 8.62 -5.05 -5.35
C VAL A 39 7.60 -3.92 -5.45
N GLU A 40 6.38 -4.22 -5.91
CA GLU A 40 5.30 -3.23 -5.97
C GLU A 40 4.92 -2.70 -4.58
N ALA A 41 4.90 -3.56 -3.56
CA ALA A 41 4.63 -3.17 -2.19
C ALA A 41 5.74 -2.25 -1.62
N GLY A 42 7.01 -2.58 -1.84
CA GLY A 42 8.15 -1.76 -1.41
C GLY A 42 8.19 -0.38 -2.07
N GLU A 43 7.99 -0.32 -3.40
CA GLU A 43 7.88 0.95 -4.14
C GLU A 43 6.70 1.81 -3.66
N THR A 44 5.56 1.17 -3.38
CA THR A 44 4.37 1.86 -2.87
C THR A 44 4.61 2.41 -1.46
N ALA A 45 5.27 1.67 -0.58
CA ALA A 45 5.65 2.13 0.75
C ALA A 45 6.59 3.35 0.67
N CYS A 46 7.59 3.32 -0.21
CA CYS A 46 8.51 4.45 -0.44
C CYS A 46 7.77 5.71 -0.93
N LYS A 47 6.79 5.55 -1.81
CA LYS A 47 5.94 6.66 -2.28
C LYS A 47 5.08 7.23 -1.15
N LEU A 48 4.44 6.36 -0.37
CA LEU A 48 3.59 6.76 0.75
C LEU A 48 4.39 7.55 1.79
N ILE A 49 5.56 7.07 2.20
CA ILE A 49 6.35 7.72 3.25
C ILE A 49 6.95 9.05 2.77
N ARG A 50 7.34 9.16 1.49
CA ARG A 50 7.78 10.44 0.91
C ARG A 50 6.64 11.46 0.90
N ARG A 51 5.45 11.06 0.44
CA ARG A 51 4.28 11.93 0.44
C ARG A 51 3.95 12.41 1.84
N TRP A 52 3.91 11.51 2.82
CA TRP A 52 3.72 11.86 4.22
C TRP A 52 4.82 12.81 4.73
N GLY A 53 6.08 12.56 4.37
CA GLY A 53 7.22 13.39 4.72
C GLY A 53 7.06 14.85 4.26
N TYR A 54 6.55 15.05 3.04
CA TYR A 54 6.29 16.38 2.49
C TYR A 54 5.01 17.03 3.03
N GLU A 55 3.91 16.28 3.08
CA GLU A 55 2.59 16.83 3.41
C GLU A 55 2.40 17.02 4.92
N VAL A 56 2.88 16.10 5.75
CA VAL A 56 2.65 16.08 7.19
C VAL A 56 3.88 16.55 7.95
N LYS A 57 5.04 15.91 7.74
CA LYS A 57 6.29 16.26 8.43
C LYS A 57 6.94 17.56 7.92
N LYS A 58 6.47 18.08 6.78
CA LYS A 58 6.96 19.33 6.15
C LYS A 58 8.46 19.32 5.81
N ILE A 59 8.98 18.16 5.39
CA ILE A 59 10.32 18.07 4.82
C ILE A 59 10.35 18.95 3.54
N PRO A 60 11.43 19.72 3.29
CA PRO A 60 11.55 20.48 2.05
C PRO A 60 11.45 19.58 0.82
N LYS A 61 10.89 20.14 -0.27
CA LYS A 61 10.73 19.42 -1.53
C LYS A 61 12.06 18.80 -1.98
N ASP A 62 11.99 17.55 -2.42
CA ASP A 62 13.13 16.78 -2.93
C ASP A 62 14.27 16.56 -1.90
N LYS A 63 13.97 16.71 -0.60
CA LYS A 63 14.91 16.47 0.51
C LYS A 63 14.53 15.29 1.42
N ALA A 64 13.50 14.51 1.08
CA ALA A 64 13.15 13.32 1.86
C ALA A 64 14.15 12.18 1.58
N VAL A 65 14.76 11.66 2.66
CA VAL A 65 15.66 10.51 2.63
C VAL A 65 14.96 9.32 3.27
N ILE A 66 15.06 8.16 2.62
CA ILE A 66 14.63 6.86 3.17
C ILE A 66 15.90 6.06 3.40
N VAL A 67 16.02 5.46 4.59
CA VAL A 67 17.20 4.68 5.00
C VAL A 67 16.86 3.20 4.88
N PHE A 68 17.81 2.42 4.39
CA PHE A 68 17.75 0.96 4.33
C PHE A 68 18.97 0.36 5.01
N ALA A 69 18.84 -0.90 5.45
CA ALA A 69 19.99 -1.67 5.91
C ALA A 69 20.91 -1.98 4.73
N GLU A 70 22.21 -2.14 5.02
CA GLU A 70 23.14 -2.72 4.05
C GLU A 70 22.69 -4.15 3.68
N ASP A 71 22.86 -4.53 2.41
CA ASP A 71 22.39 -5.81 1.83
C ASP A 71 20.88 -6.07 1.97
N ASN A 72 20.09 -5.02 2.17
CA ASN A 72 18.63 -5.09 2.10
C ASN A 72 18.14 -5.68 0.76
N PHE A 73 17.14 -6.55 0.84
CA PHE A 73 16.42 -7.09 -0.30
C PHE A 73 14.91 -7.00 -0.05
N TRP A 74 14.17 -6.47 -1.04
CA TRP A 74 12.71 -6.53 -1.09
C TRP A 74 12.20 -6.81 -2.50
#